data_AF-A0A519ERF1-F1
#
_entry.id   AF-A0A519ERF1-F1
#
_cell.length_a   1.000
_cell.length_b   1.000
_cell.length_c   1.000
_cell.angle_alpha   90.00
_cell.angle_beta   90.00
_cell.angle_gamma   90.00
#
_symmetry.space_group_name_H-M   'P 1'
#
loop_
_entity.id
_entity.type
_entity.pdbx_description
1 polymer ?
#
loop_
_entity_poly.entity_id
_entity_poly.type
_entity_poly.pdbx_seq_one_letter_code
_entity_poly.pdbx_strand_id
1 'polypeptide(L)'
;MPPVAEVQPWLKGTFAGGPVSGLNYSGSATGARTTDADGQYEYVAGETLSFSIGALPLGSAAGFGSLSPLSISEGAASTADPQVINKLVLLQTLDADGDLNNGIQITDVVRDTVSKYATALDFKQSSTAFRTSLTKLLADLEQAKAFTDLDPRARTARTAAAAQEQFIRATSARQVVTTTGGSLRGFESSPSTWQFLGIPYAQPPIGDLRWRAPLPAKPWNGVREATAWSDQAAQTTALERFGEGGMSEDSLYLNVTAPKSASKLPVMVWFHGGGFTSLTSNTKPFNNAKALVTQGVVQVAVNQRLGPFGYIAHPMLSAESGYGGSGNYGQMDLIMALQWVKANIAAFGGDPDNVTIFGESGGGRKVLSLMASPRASGLFHKAISQSGTLIPDTRTLASAEAIGLALQKRLNATSIEEMRARPWPEVVAAAATLVPYTNIDQHYLPNSERVSFESRTHNDVPFLGVVNTNDTVDPIQTAKSVFPWMAQYSVSPHYTALFSQVPGGWRTRGVQTYHSGELAYVFNAPESVVTHYLLDLVIDPATNKKLVIGDLNGNGVTGSAGDTQDILTSAGIDGVDLQAVQNSMAIWTQFARSGSPTVPGLVDWPTYTPATDAYVELGATPLVKSGFSNVFP
;
A
#
# COMPACT_ATOMS: atom_id res chain seq x y z
N MET A 1 12.11 -65.97 -16.56
CA MET A 1 12.40 -64.52 -16.55
C MET A 1 12.10 -64.03 -15.14
N PRO A 2 13.02 -63.34 -14.44
CA PRO A 2 12.67 -62.69 -13.18
C PRO A 2 11.61 -61.61 -13.47
N PRO A 3 10.73 -61.28 -12.51
CA PRO A 3 9.77 -60.19 -12.70
C PRO A 3 10.57 -58.92 -12.98
N VAL A 4 10.23 -58.23 -14.08
CA VAL A 4 10.71 -56.87 -14.30
C VAL A 4 10.19 -56.06 -13.13
N ALA A 5 11.08 -55.52 -12.29
CA ALA A 5 10.69 -54.65 -11.19
C ALA A 5 9.88 -53.50 -11.78
N GLU A 6 8.62 -53.40 -11.35
CA GLU A 6 7.71 -52.34 -11.79
C GLU A 6 8.33 -51.01 -11.35
N VAL A 7 8.81 -50.21 -12.31
CA VAL A 7 9.41 -48.91 -12.03
C VAL A 7 8.28 -48.03 -11.51
N GLN A 8 8.25 -47.84 -10.19
CA GLN A 8 7.31 -46.93 -9.54
C GLN A 8 7.43 -45.56 -10.22
N PRO A 9 6.31 -44.96 -10.66
CA PRO A 9 6.37 -43.70 -11.41
C PRO A 9 6.88 -42.59 -10.51
N TRP A 10 7.77 -41.76 -11.05
CA TRP A 10 8.20 -40.53 -10.41
C TRP A 10 7.02 -39.54 -10.39
N LEU A 11 6.67 -39.09 -9.20
CA LEU A 11 5.69 -38.05 -8.95
C LEU A 11 6.40 -36.72 -8.70
N LYS A 12 5.66 -35.63 -8.86
CA LYS A 12 6.15 -34.27 -8.59
C LYS A 12 5.33 -33.62 -7.48
N GLY A 13 5.97 -32.78 -6.69
CA GLY A 13 5.32 -31.96 -5.69
C GLY A 13 5.99 -30.60 -5.54
N THR A 14 5.31 -29.68 -4.86
CA THR A 14 5.83 -28.34 -4.51
C THR A 14 5.60 -28.04 -3.04
N PHE A 15 6.16 -26.94 -2.56
CA PHE A 15 5.75 -26.38 -1.27
C PHE A 15 4.45 -25.56 -1.41
N ALA A 16 3.58 -25.69 -0.43
CA ALA A 16 2.38 -24.89 -0.26
C ALA A 16 2.77 -23.48 0.21
N GLY A 17 2.05 -22.47 -0.28
CA GLY A 17 2.34 -21.07 -0.01
C GLY A 17 3.28 -20.40 -1.03
N GLY A 18 3.72 -21.13 -2.05
CA GLY A 18 4.54 -20.61 -3.15
C GLY A 18 5.70 -21.56 -3.47
N PRO A 19 6.29 -21.46 -4.67
CA PRO A 19 7.46 -22.26 -5.04
C PRO A 19 8.67 -21.87 -4.16
N VAL A 20 9.43 -22.87 -3.72
CA VAL A 20 10.71 -22.67 -3.00
C VAL A 20 11.80 -23.37 -3.79
N SER A 21 12.60 -22.60 -4.52
CA SER A 21 13.70 -23.12 -5.34
C SER A 21 14.99 -23.24 -4.52
N GLY A 22 15.86 -24.18 -4.89
CA GLY A 22 17.17 -24.31 -4.26
C GLY A 22 17.19 -25.02 -2.89
N LEU A 23 16.07 -25.63 -2.49
CA LEU A 23 15.97 -26.40 -1.25
C LEU A 23 16.51 -27.81 -1.46
N ASN A 24 17.35 -28.31 -0.55
CA ASN A 24 17.82 -29.69 -0.61
C ASN A 24 16.73 -30.65 -0.16
N TYR A 25 16.60 -31.78 -0.83
CA TYR A 25 15.75 -32.88 -0.40
C TYR A 25 16.38 -34.23 -0.69
N SER A 26 16.02 -35.25 0.10
CA SER A 26 16.43 -36.62 -0.15
C SER A 26 15.40 -37.65 0.30
N GLY A 27 15.27 -38.73 -0.47
CA GLY A 27 14.45 -39.90 -0.17
C GLY A 27 15.24 -41.19 -0.41
N SER A 28 14.74 -42.31 0.11
CA SER A 28 15.42 -43.61 -0.03
C SER A 28 15.53 -44.06 -1.49
N ALA A 29 14.54 -43.75 -2.33
CA ALA A 29 14.59 -44.00 -3.77
C ALA A 29 15.08 -42.77 -4.54
N THR A 30 14.69 -41.57 -4.09
CA THR A 30 14.97 -40.31 -4.78
C THR A 30 16.43 -39.87 -4.76
N GLY A 31 17.18 -40.25 -3.72
CA GLY A 31 18.56 -39.78 -3.50
C GLY A 31 18.62 -38.28 -3.16
N ALA A 32 19.81 -37.71 -3.05
CA ALA A 32 19.98 -36.29 -2.75
C ALA A 32 19.78 -35.42 -3.99
N ARG A 33 18.89 -34.43 -3.89
CA ARG A 33 18.51 -33.51 -4.97
C ARG A 33 18.24 -32.10 -4.41
N THR A 34 17.94 -31.18 -5.32
CA THR A 34 17.56 -29.80 -5.02
C THR A 34 16.30 -29.44 -5.78
N THR A 35 15.39 -28.67 -5.18
CA THR A 35 14.18 -28.19 -5.88
C THR A 35 14.57 -27.31 -7.07
N ASP A 36 13.84 -27.43 -8.17
CA ASP A 36 14.12 -26.67 -9.39
C ASP A 36 13.69 -25.19 -9.28
N ALA A 37 13.82 -24.43 -10.37
CA ALA A 37 13.46 -23.02 -10.43
C ALA A 37 11.96 -22.76 -10.18
N ASP A 38 11.10 -23.75 -10.45
CA ASP A 38 9.66 -23.71 -10.17
C ASP A 38 9.33 -24.28 -8.78
N GLY A 39 10.35 -24.56 -7.96
CA GLY A 39 10.23 -25.12 -6.62
C GLY A 39 9.72 -26.56 -6.58
N GLN A 40 9.83 -27.30 -7.68
CA GLN A 40 9.37 -28.70 -7.76
C GLN A 40 10.41 -29.65 -7.16
N TYR A 41 9.92 -30.66 -6.44
CA TYR A 41 10.67 -31.86 -6.06
C TYR A 41 10.04 -33.09 -6.69
N GLU A 42 10.86 -34.13 -6.92
CA GLU A 42 10.41 -35.42 -7.44
C GLU A 42 10.43 -36.47 -6.32
N TYR A 43 9.51 -37.43 -6.36
CA TYR A 43 9.44 -38.49 -5.36
C TYR A 43 8.80 -39.77 -5.88
N VAL A 44 9.06 -40.87 -5.18
CA VAL A 44 8.40 -42.16 -5.38
C VAL A 44 7.25 -42.31 -4.36
N ALA A 45 6.11 -42.81 -4.82
CA ALA A 45 4.94 -42.99 -3.96
C ALA A 45 5.26 -43.82 -2.70
N GLY A 46 4.90 -43.29 -1.53
CA GLY A 46 5.11 -43.94 -0.24
C GLY A 46 6.50 -43.73 0.39
N GLU A 47 7.43 -43.04 -0.28
CA GLU A 47 8.70 -42.69 0.34
C GLU A 47 8.59 -41.46 1.27
N THR A 48 9.46 -41.39 2.27
CA THR A 48 9.64 -40.20 3.11
C THR A 48 10.75 -39.33 2.56
N LEU A 49 10.48 -38.04 2.36
CA LEU A 49 11.46 -37.04 1.98
C LEU A 49 11.93 -36.25 3.20
N SER A 50 13.24 -36.05 3.30
CA SER A 50 13.86 -35.13 4.25
C SER A 50 14.32 -33.87 3.51
N PHE A 51 14.01 -32.70 4.06
CA PHE A 51 14.32 -31.39 3.47
C PHE A 51 15.33 -30.62 4.32
N SER A 52 16.23 -29.87 3.68
CA SER A 52 17.22 -29.03 4.35
C SER A 52 17.61 -27.79 3.53
N ILE A 53 18.19 -26.80 4.20
CA ILE A 53 18.96 -25.72 3.57
C ILE A 53 20.43 -26.01 3.86
N GLY A 54 21.09 -26.68 2.92
CA GLY A 54 22.43 -27.19 3.11
C GLY A 54 22.47 -28.15 4.30
N ALA A 55 23.32 -27.84 5.29
CA ALA A 55 23.44 -28.63 6.51
C ALA A 55 22.31 -28.42 7.55
N LEU A 56 21.41 -27.45 7.37
CA LEU A 56 20.32 -27.18 8.31
C LEU A 56 19.07 -28.02 7.97
N PRO A 57 18.72 -29.05 8.76
CA PRO A 57 17.51 -29.84 8.51
C PRO A 57 16.25 -29.02 8.77
N LEU A 58 15.32 -29.00 7.81
CA LEU A 58 13.99 -28.41 7.98
C LEU A 58 12.97 -29.43 8.48
N GLY A 59 13.22 -30.73 8.29
CA GLY A 59 12.37 -31.83 8.72
C GLY A 59 12.00 -32.76 7.57
N SER A 60 11.01 -33.63 7.80
CA SER A 60 10.65 -34.68 6.84
C SER A 60 9.16 -34.94 6.81
N ALA A 61 8.68 -35.45 5.68
CA ALA A 61 7.29 -35.86 5.48
C ALA A 61 7.21 -36.96 4.41
N ALA A 62 6.11 -37.71 4.39
CA ALA A 62 5.79 -38.56 3.24
C ALA A 62 5.68 -37.70 1.97
N GLY A 63 6.26 -38.17 0.85
CA GLY A 63 6.18 -37.49 -0.43
C GLY A 63 4.71 -37.27 -0.84
N PHE A 64 4.38 -36.02 -1.19
CA PHE A 64 3.02 -35.63 -1.57
C PHE A 64 3.06 -34.56 -2.66
N GLY A 65 1.94 -34.31 -3.35
CA GLY A 65 1.90 -33.28 -4.40
C GLY A 65 2.08 -31.85 -3.87
N SER A 66 1.82 -31.63 -2.59
CA SER A 66 1.96 -30.32 -1.94
C SER A 66 2.32 -30.51 -0.47
N LEU A 67 3.51 -30.08 -0.07
CA LEU A 67 3.99 -30.12 1.33
C LEU A 67 4.09 -28.71 1.89
N SER A 68 4.07 -28.55 3.21
CA SER A 68 4.24 -27.25 3.85
C SER A 68 5.26 -27.32 4.97
N PRO A 69 5.73 -26.18 5.50
CA PRO A 69 6.50 -26.15 6.74
C PRO A 69 5.78 -26.85 7.90
N LEU A 70 4.44 -26.87 7.93
CA LEU A 70 3.66 -27.67 8.88
C LEU A 70 3.83 -29.17 8.62
N SER A 71 3.70 -29.62 7.37
CA SER A 71 3.80 -31.03 6.98
C SER A 71 5.14 -31.66 7.35
N ILE A 72 6.23 -30.89 7.28
CA ILE A 72 7.59 -31.36 7.59
C ILE A 72 8.00 -31.11 9.06
N SER A 73 7.08 -30.59 9.89
CA SER A 73 7.33 -30.33 11.31
C SER A 73 6.76 -31.44 12.17
N GLU A 74 7.63 -32.35 12.62
CA GLU A 74 7.24 -33.45 13.49
C GLU A 74 6.52 -32.96 14.76
N GLY A 75 5.32 -33.49 15.00
CA GLY A 75 4.51 -33.17 16.18
C GLY A 75 3.80 -31.81 16.15
N ALA A 76 3.99 -30.99 15.12
CA ALA A 76 3.32 -29.68 15.03
C ALA A 76 1.84 -29.86 14.68
N ALA A 77 0.96 -29.30 15.52
CA ALA A 77 -0.49 -29.42 15.34
C ALA A 77 -1.11 -28.29 14.50
N SER A 78 -0.41 -27.16 14.34
CA SER A 78 -0.95 -26.00 13.61
C SER A 78 0.16 -25.08 13.10
N THR A 79 -0.23 -24.13 12.24
CA THR A 79 0.65 -23.04 11.76
C THR A 79 1.06 -22.04 12.85
N ALA A 80 0.49 -22.15 14.06
CA ALA A 80 0.90 -21.36 15.22
C ALA A 80 2.01 -22.02 16.04
N ASP A 81 2.41 -23.25 15.70
CA ASP A 81 3.53 -23.92 16.36
C ASP A 81 4.84 -23.14 16.11
N PRO A 82 5.65 -22.85 17.14
CA PRO A 82 6.92 -22.15 16.99
C PRO A 82 7.86 -22.76 15.95
N GLN A 83 7.87 -24.09 15.80
CA GLN A 83 8.69 -24.76 14.79
C GLN A 83 8.28 -24.37 13.37
N VAL A 84 6.99 -24.28 13.13
CA VAL A 84 6.43 -23.89 11.83
C VAL A 84 6.70 -22.41 11.57
N ILE A 85 6.42 -21.55 12.56
CA ILE A 85 6.66 -20.11 12.46
C ILE A 85 8.15 -19.82 12.19
N ASN A 86 9.06 -20.48 12.89
CA ASN A 86 10.49 -20.23 12.73
C ASN A 86 11.01 -20.68 11.35
N LYS A 87 10.48 -21.77 10.79
CA LYS A 87 10.77 -22.17 9.39
C LYS A 87 10.24 -21.15 8.38
N LEU A 88 9.04 -20.62 8.60
CA LEU A 88 8.48 -19.54 7.77
C LEU A 88 9.32 -18.27 7.85
N VAL A 89 9.69 -17.85 9.06
CA VAL A 89 10.59 -16.71 9.29
C VAL A 89 11.90 -16.91 8.53
N LEU A 90 12.52 -18.08 8.64
CA LEU A 90 13.78 -18.37 7.95
C LEU A 90 13.61 -18.29 6.43
N LEU A 91 12.71 -19.09 5.86
CA LEU A 91 12.53 -19.19 4.40
C LEU A 91 12.21 -17.83 3.79
N GLN A 92 11.27 -17.08 4.38
CA GLN A 92 10.85 -15.78 3.85
C GLN A 92 11.90 -14.68 4.08
N THR A 93 12.81 -14.83 5.04
CA THR A 93 13.91 -13.88 5.26
C THR A 93 15.07 -14.13 4.29
N LEU A 94 15.27 -15.40 3.90
CA LEU A 94 16.38 -15.83 3.04
C LEU A 94 16.09 -15.73 1.55
N ASP A 95 14.89 -15.28 1.19
CA ASP A 95 14.52 -15.04 -0.19
C ASP A 95 15.46 -14.02 -0.84
N ALA A 96 16.05 -14.40 -1.98
CA ALA A 96 17.18 -13.67 -2.55
C ALA A 96 16.81 -12.26 -2.98
N ASP A 97 15.67 -12.10 -3.67
CA ASP A 97 15.20 -10.80 -4.14
C ASP A 97 14.15 -10.14 -3.22
N GLY A 98 13.70 -10.86 -2.19
CA GLY A 98 12.70 -10.41 -1.23
C GLY A 98 11.27 -10.31 -1.78
N ASP A 99 11.04 -10.68 -3.05
CA ASP A 99 9.75 -10.66 -3.71
C ASP A 99 9.05 -12.01 -3.61
N LEU A 100 8.42 -12.24 -2.45
CA LEU A 100 7.65 -13.48 -2.19
C LEU A 100 6.51 -13.76 -3.20
N ASN A 101 6.15 -12.81 -4.06
CA ASN A 101 5.15 -13.01 -5.11
C ASN A 101 5.71 -13.76 -6.35
N ASN A 102 7.02 -13.97 -6.43
CA ASN A 102 7.67 -14.74 -7.50
C ASN A 102 8.26 -16.08 -7.02
N GLY A 103 8.08 -16.42 -5.74
CA GLY A 103 8.63 -17.60 -5.09
C GLY A 103 9.66 -17.24 -4.04
N ILE A 104 10.26 -18.25 -3.41
CA ILE A 104 11.44 -18.09 -2.55
C ILE A 104 12.63 -18.69 -3.28
N GLN A 105 13.72 -17.92 -3.43
CA GLN A 105 14.95 -18.42 -4.08
C GLN A 105 16.09 -18.61 -3.08
N ILE A 106 16.42 -19.87 -2.80
CA ILE A 106 17.56 -20.24 -1.95
C ILE A 106 18.79 -20.51 -2.84
N THR A 107 19.57 -19.46 -3.07
CA THR A 107 20.80 -19.55 -3.88
C THR A 107 21.87 -20.43 -3.22
N ASP A 108 22.87 -20.84 -3.98
CA ASP A 108 24.00 -21.61 -3.44
C ASP A 108 24.76 -20.82 -2.35
N VAL A 109 24.93 -19.50 -2.53
CA VAL A 109 25.54 -18.62 -1.53
C VAL A 109 24.73 -18.59 -0.24
N VAL A 110 23.40 -18.50 -0.35
CA VAL A 110 22.50 -18.55 0.81
C VAL A 110 22.65 -19.90 1.51
N ARG A 111 22.56 -20.99 0.76
CA ARG A 111 22.61 -22.36 1.28
C ARG A 111 23.92 -22.70 1.98
N ASP A 112 25.05 -22.34 1.37
CA ASP A 112 26.39 -22.58 1.91
C ASP A 112 26.64 -21.75 3.16
N THR A 113 26.11 -20.52 3.21
CA THR A 113 26.22 -19.67 4.39
C THR A 113 25.34 -20.20 5.52
N VAL A 114 24.08 -20.56 5.27
CA VAL A 114 23.19 -21.19 6.27
C VAL A 114 23.81 -22.46 6.86
N SER A 115 24.51 -23.26 6.06
CA SER A 115 25.19 -24.47 6.52
C SER A 115 26.19 -24.22 7.65
N LYS A 116 26.86 -23.06 7.65
CA LYS A 116 27.81 -22.66 8.71
C LYS A 116 27.11 -22.38 10.04
N TYR A 117 25.81 -22.10 10.01
CA TYR A 117 24.98 -21.74 11.15
C TYR A 117 24.01 -22.85 11.58
N ALA A 118 24.03 -24.01 10.92
CA ALA A 118 23.03 -25.06 11.13
C ALA A 118 22.88 -25.51 12.60
N THR A 119 23.98 -25.54 13.36
CA THR A 119 23.98 -25.94 14.78
C THR A 119 23.47 -24.85 15.73
N ALA A 120 23.41 -23.59 15.29
CA ALA A 120 22.94 -22.46 16.08
C ALA A 120 21.44 -22.14 15.88
N LEU A 121 20.81 -22.76 14.87
CA LEU A 121 19.43 -22.50 14.49
C LEU A 121 18.51 -23.64 14.97
N ASP A 122 17.91 -23.45 16.15
CA ASP A 122 16.90 -24.35 16.69
C ASP A 122 15.48 -23.85 16.35
N PHE A 123 14.69 -24.63 15.63
CA PHE A 123 13.30 -24.27 15.31
C PHE A 123 12.35 -24.37 16.51
N LYS A 124 12.69 -25.11 17.58
CA LYS A 124 11.81 -25.33 18.74
C LYS A 124 11.82 -24.18 19.74
N GLN A 125 12.80 -23.27 19.67
CA GLN A 125 12.87 -22.12 20.55
C GLN A 125 11.78 -21.08 20.25
N SER A 126 11.61 -20.10 21.14
CA SER A 126 10.67 -19.00 20.90
C SER A 126 11.05 -18.20 19.65
N SER A 127 10.06 -17.67 18.92
CA SER A 127 10.35 -16.94 17.68
C SER A 127 11.19 -15.68 17.88
N THR A 128 11.12 -15.07 19.06
CA THR A 128 12.03 -13.97 19.43
C THR A 128 13.47 -14.45 19.54
N ALA A 129 13.71 -15.57 20.23
CA ALA A 129 15.06 -16.15 20.35
C ALA A 129 15.59 -16.60 18.98
N PHE A 130 14.75 -17.26 18.17
CA PHE A 130 15.12 -17.70 16.82
C PHE A 130 15.56 -16.54 15.94
N ARG A 131 14.80 -15.43 15.92
CA ARG A 131 15.16 -14.23 15.15
C ARG A 131 16.48 -13.62 15.61
N THR A 132 16.75 -13.63 16.91
CA THR A 132 18.05 -13.19 17.44
C THR A 132 19.20 -14.06 16.91
N SER A 133 19.01 -15.38 16.84
CA SER A 133 20.00 -16.30 16.28
C SER A 133 20.31 -16.08 14.79
N LEU A 134 19.40 -15.46 14.03
CA LEU A 134 19.63 -15.11 12.62
C LEU A 134 20.58 -13.93 12.42
N THR A 135 20.84 -13.11 13.44
CA THR A 135 21.58 -11.84 13.30
C THR A 135 22.94 -12.01 12.61
N LYS A 136 23.74 -12.99 13.06
CA LYS A 136 25.08 -13.22 12.51
C LYS A 136 25.02 -13.87 11.11
N LEU A 137 24.07 -14.78 10.89
CA LEU A 137 23.81 -15.36 9.57
C LEU A 137 23.48 -14.26 8.54
N LEU A 138 22.59 -13.33 8.88
CA LEU A 138 22.20 -12.25 7.97
C LEU A 138 23.38 -11.32 7.68
N ALA A 139 24.20 -10.99 8.68
CA ALA A 139 25.41 -10.18 8.46
C ALA A 139 26.40 -10.85 7.49
N ASP A 140 26.60 -12.16 7.61
CA ASP A 140 27.47 -12.92 6.70
C ASP A 140 26.88 -13.02 5.28
N LEU A 141 25.56 -13.15 5.16
CA LEU A 141 24.85 -13.16 3.87
C LEU A 141 24.97 -11.81 3.14
N GLU A 142 24.83 -10.70 3.89
CA GLU A 142 25.06 -9.35 3.37
C GLU A 142 26.50 -9.16 2.88
N GLN A 143 27.48 -9.59 3.68
CA GLN A 143 28.88 -9.52 3.30
C GLN A 143 29.18 -10.35 2.04
N ALA A 144 28.49 -11.48 1.88
CA ALA A 144 28.58 -12.35 0.72
C ALA A 144 27.78 -11.84 -0.50
N LYS A 145 27.04 -10.73 -0.37
CA LYS A 145 26.12 -10.19 -1.40
C LYS A 145 25.11 -11.24 -1.87
N ALA A 146 24.57 -11.98 -0.91
CA ALA A 146 23.64 -13.08 -1.19
C ALA A 146 22.25 -12.60 -1.65
N PHE A 147 21.88 -11.37 -1.30
CA PHE A 147 20.60 -10.77 -1.65
C PHE A 147 20.72 -9.90 -2.91
N THR A 148 19.67 -9.91 -3.72
CA THR A 148 19.52 -9.18 -4.99
C THR A 148 18.37 -8.18 -4.97
N ASP A 149 17.73 -7.98 -3.82
CA ASP A 149 16.76 -6.91 -3.63
C ASP A 149 17.42 -5.54 -3.76
N LEU A 150 16.58 -4.50 -3.89
CA LEU A 150 17.02 -3.15 -4.25
C LEU A 150 17.09 -2.21 -3.04
N ASP A 151 16.91 -2.72 -1.83
CA ASP A 151 17.09 -1.94 -0.61
C ASP A 151 18.58 -1.96 -0.21
N PRO A 152 19.28 -0.82 -0.21
CA PRO A 152 20.69 -0.75 0.18
C PRO A 152 20.92 -0.93 1.69
N ARG A 153 19.86 -1.10 2.48
CA ARG A 153 19.93 -1.34 3.92
C ARG A 153 20.10 -2.84 4.19
N ALA A 154 20.77 -3.18 5.28
CA ALA A 154 20.94 -4.58 5.68
C ALA A 154 19.58 -5.27 5.93
N ARG A 155 19.43 -6.49 5.40
CA ARG A 155 18.27 -7.36 5.60
C ARG A 155 18.02 -7.58 7.08
N THR A 156 16.75 -7.45 7.46
CA THR A 156 16.30 -7.79 8.82
C THR A 156 15.44 -9.04 8.81
N ALA A 157 15.51 -9.83 9.89
CA ALA A 157 14.70 -11.02 10.03
C ALA A 157 13.21 -10.66 10.08
N ARG A 158 12.41 -11.29 9.22
CA ARG A 158 10.96 -11.12 9.18
C ARG A 158 10.33 -11.41 10.54
N THR A 159 9.27 -10.68 10.89
CA THR A 159 8.56 -10.94 12.14
C THR A 159 7.76 -12.24 12.05
N ALA A 160 7.57 -12.90 13.21
CA ALA A 160 6.74 -14.11 13.30
C ALA A 160 5.33 -13.87 12.76
N ALA A 161 4.70 -12.75 13.13
CA ALA A 161 3.37 -12.37 12.67
C ALA A 161 3.34 -12.16 11.14
N ALA A 162 4.29 -11.41 10.57
CA ALA A 162 4.33 -11.15 9.13
C ALA A 162 4.63 -12.41 8.31
N ALA A 163 5.42 -13.34 8.86
CA ALA A 163 5.70 -14.63 8.22
C ALA A 163 4.48 -15.55 8.22
N GLN A 164 3.80 -15.64 9.36
CA GLN A 164 2.58 -16.43 9.52
C GLN A 164 1.43 -15.87 8.66
N GLU A 165 1.21 -14.56 8.65
CA GLU A 165 0.15 -13.93 7.86
C GLU A 165 0.35 -14.13 6.36
N GLN A 166 1.59 -13.99 5.86
CA GLN A 166 1.87 -14.28 4.45
C GLN A 166 1.58 -15.74 4.11
N PHE A 167 1.97 -16.67 4.97
CA PHE A 167 1.72 -18.09 4.75
C PHE A 167 0.23 -18.43 4.76
N ILE A 168 -0.54 -17.83 5.68
CA ILE A 168 -2.00 -17.97 5.71
C ILE A 168 -2.59 -17.49 4.38
N ARG A 169 -2.23 -16.30 3.90
CA ARG A 169 -2.72 -15.78 2.61
C ARG A 169 -2.37 -16.72 1.45
N ALA A 170 -1.14 -17.22 1.43
CA ALA A 170 -0.67 -18.07 0.34
C ALA A 170 -1.24 -19.49 0.34
N THR A 171 -1.80 -19.94 1.47
CA THR A 171 -2.45 -21.26 1.62
C THR A 171 -3.97 -21.22 1.71
N SER A 172 -4.59 -20.03 1.76
CA SER A 172 -6.03 -19.83 1.59
C SER A 172 -6.52 -20.32 0.21
N ALA A 173 -7.85 -20.40 0.02
CA ALA A 173 -8.44 -20.62 -1.30
C ALA A 173 -7.90 -19.58 -2.31
N ARG A 174 -7.64 -20.01 -3.55
CA ARG A 174 -6.91 -19.22 -4.54
C ARG A 174 -7.80 -18.88 -5.74
N GLN A 175 -7.58 -17.71 -6.34
CA GLN A 175 -8.26 -17.27 -7.56
C GLN A 175 -7.23 -16.79 -8.57
N VAL A 176 -7.30 -17.32 -9.79
CA VAL A 176 -6.46 -16.87 -10.91
C VAL A 176 -7.23 -15.85 -11.75
N VAL A 177 -6.56 -14.75 -12.10
CA VAL A 177 -7.07 -13.70 -12.98
C VAL A 177 -6.01 -13.39 -14.04
N THR A 178 -6.41 -13.29 -15.30
CA THR A 178 -5.51 -12.94 -16.40
C THR A 178 -5.57 -11.43 -16.67
N THR A 179 -4.40 -10.79 -16.71
CA THR A 179 -4.21 -9.36 -17.01
C THR A 179 -3.38 -9.20 -18.28
N THR A 180 -3.24 -7.97 -18.78
CA THR A 180 -2.37 -7.64 -19.91
C THR A 180 -0.89 -7.93 -19.65
N GLY A 181 -0.47 -7.97 -18.38
CA GLY A 181 0.92 -8.29 -17.98
C GLY A 181 1.19 -9.78 -17.77
N GLY A 182 0.14 -10.60 -17.63
CA GLY A 182 0.26 -12.02 -17.28
C GLY A 182 -0.84 -12.47 -16.31
N SER A 183 -0.80 -13.73 -15.90
CA SER A 183 -1.75 -14.26 -14.93
C SER A 183 -1.29 -13.99 -13.50
N LEU A 184 -2.25 -13.63 -12.64
CA LEU A 184 -2.07 -13.38 -11.21
C LEU A 184 -2.87 -14.41 -10.41
N ARG A 185 -2.34 -14.82 -9.26
CA ARG A 185 -3.04 -15.69 -8.31
C ARG A 185 -3.24 -15.01 -6.97
N GLY A 186 -4.44 -14.49 -6.74
CA GLY A 186 -4.86 -13.92 -5.47
C GLY A 186 -5.29 -14.99 -4.47
N PHE A 187 -5.84 -14.55 -3.34
CA PHE A 187 -6.28 -15.40 -2.24
C PHE A 187 -7.61 -14.93 -1.66
N GLU A 188 -8.30 -15.84 -0.97
CA GLU A 188 -9.49 -15.54 -0.18
C GLU A 188 -9.08 -14.80 1.10
N SER A 189 -9.38 -13.51 1.16
CA SER A 189 -9.13 -12.67 2.35
C SER A 189 -10.31 -12.71 3.33
N SER A 190 -11.49 -13.11 2.86
CA SER A 190 -12.69 -13.39 3.66
C SER A 190 -13.63 -14.33 2.87
N PRO A 191 -14.65 -14.94 3.48
CA PRO A 191 -15.59 -15.82 2.78
C PRO A 191 -16.25 -15.20 1.52
N SER A 192 -16.34 -13.86 1.46
CA SER A 192 -16.98 -13.11 0.39
C SER A 192 -16.03 -12.28 -0.47
N THR A 193 -14.73 -12.29 -0.21
CA THR A 193 -13.78 -11.35 -0.84
C THR A 193 -12.51 -12.04 -1.35
N TRP A 194 -12.12 -11.71 -2.57
CA TRP A 194 -10.81 -12.00 -3.15
C TRP A 194 -9.87 -10.80 -2.97
N GLN A 195 -8.60 -11.08 -2.73
CA GLN A 195 -7.56 -10.05 -2.64
C GLN A 195 -6.31 -10.46 -3.42
N PHE A 196 -5.67 -9.46 -4.02
CA PHE A 196 -4.47 -9.55 -4.82
C PHE A 196 -3.52 -8.43 -4.39
N LEU A 197 -2.36 -8.78 -3.85
CA LEU A 197 -1.37 -7.83 -3.32
C LEU A 197 -0.14 -7.77 -4.22
N GLY A 198 0.52 -6.61 -4.29
CA GLY A 198 1.82 -6.46 -4.95
C GLY A 198 1.78 -6.65 -6.47
N ILE A 199 0.75 -6.11 -7.14
CA ILE A 199 0.62 -6.20 -8.60
C ILE A 199 1.43 -5.07 -9.26
N PRO A 200 2.44 -5.37 -10.10
CA PRO A 200 3.21 -4.33 -10.78
C PRO A 200 2.36 -3.66 -11.86
N TYR A 201 2.25 -2.34 -11.82
CA TYR A 201 1.62 -1.56 -12.90
C TYR A 201 2.63 -0.82 -13.78
N ALA A 202 3.86 -0.65 -13.30
CA ALA A 202 4.96 -0.02 -14.03
C ALA A 202 6.28 -0.78 -13.81
N GLN A 203 7.29 -0.48 -14.62
CA GLN A 203 8.66 -0.92 -14.38
C GLN A 203 9.25 -0.22 -13.14
N PRO A 204 10.15 -0.88 -12.39
CA PRO A 204 10.87 -0.26 -11.29
C PRO A 204 11.60 1.02 -11.73
N PRO A 205 11.36 2.18 -11.11
CA PRO A 205 11.92 3.47 -11.53
C PRO A 205 13.34 3.70 -11.00
N ILE A 206 14.21 2.72 -11.23
CA ILE A 206 15.58 2.64 -10.71
C ILE A 206 16.63 2.90 -11.80
N GLY A 207 17.86 3.23 -11.39
CA GLY A 207 18.97 3.49 -12.31
C GLY A 207 18.61 4.60 -13.30
N ASP A 208 18.72 4.30 -14.60
CA ASP A 208 18.37 5.25 -15.68
C ASP A 208 16.87 5.63 -15.70
N LEU A 209 16.00 4.83 -15.08
CA LEU A 209 14.57 5.16 -14.95
C LEU A 209 14.28 6.08 -13.76
N ARG A 210 15.26 6.31 -12.87
CA ARG A 210 15.10 7.29 -11.80
C ARG A 210 14.94 8.68 -12.39
N TRP A 211 13.90 9.39 -11.95
CA TRP A 211 13.47 10.69 -12.47
C TRP A 211 13.15 10.70 -13.97
N ARG A 212 12.44 9.66 -14.43
CA ARG A 212 11.80 9.62 -15.74
C ARG A 212 10.32 9.26 -15.62
N ALA A 213 9.55 9.55 -16.67
CA ALA A 213 8.18 9.06 -16.78
C ALA A 213 8.13 7.52 -16.64
N PRO A 214 7.13 6.96 -15.95
CA PRO A 214 7.03 5.51 -15.76
C PRO A 214 6.84 4.81 -17.11
N LEU A 215 7.43 3.61 -17.22
CA LEU A 215 7.19 2.70 -18.34
C LEU A 215 6.22 1.60 -17.90
N PRO A 216 5.37 1.07 -18.80
CA PRO A 216 4.51 -0.06 -18.49
C PRO A 216 5.31 -1.24 -17.92
N ALA A 217 4.71 -1.96 -16.96
CA ALA A 217 5.30 -3.17 -16.40
C ALA A 217 5.65 -4.17 -17.51
N LYS A 218 6.79 -4.85 -17.38
CA LYS A 218 7.17 -5.93 -18.31
C LYS A 218 6.22 -7.11 -18.09
N PRO A 219 5.72 -7.75 -19.16
CA PRO A 219 4.92 -8.96 -19.00
C PRO A 219 5.77 -10.10 -18.43
N TRP A 220 5.12 -11.02 -17.73
CA TRP A 220 5.74 -12.22 -17.17
C TRP A 220 5.08 -13.49 -17.74
N ASN A 221 5.84 -14.58 -17.72
CA ASN A 221 5.34 -15.90 -18.08
C ASN A 221 4.73 -16.61 -16.87
N GLY A 222 3.78 -17.51 -17.12
CA GLY A 222 3.15 -18.30 -16.06
C GLY A 222 2.20 -17.49 -15.18
N VAL A 223 2.15 -17.86 -13.90
CA VAL A 223 1.25 -17.25 -12.90
C VAL A 223 2.09 -16.65 -11.79
N ARG A 224 1.99 -15.33 -11.59
CA ARG A 224 2.61 -14.62 -10.47
C ARG A 224 1.70 -14.69 -9.26
N GLU A 225 2.26 -14.97 -8.09
CA GLU A 225 1.51 -14.96 -6.84
C GLU A 225 1.17 -13.50 -6.47
N ALA A 226 0.03 -13.28 -5.80
CA ALA A 226 -0.39 -11.94 -5.38
C ALA A 226 -0.82 -11.98 -3.91
N THR A 227 0.05 -12.51 -3.06
CA THR A 227 -0.21 -12.85 -1.64
C THR A 227 0.73 -12.13 -0.68
N ALA A 228 1.73 -11.42 -1.18
CA ALA A 228 2.65 -10.61 -0.40
C ALA A 228 2.54 -9.13 -0.77
N TRP A 229 2.79 -8.27 0.21
CA TRP A 229 2.93 -6.85 0.00
C TRP A 229 4.18 -6.57 -0.86
N SER A 230 4.10 -5.58 -1.75
CA SER A 230 5.30 -4.99 -2.34
C SER A 230 6.05 -4.17 -1.30
N ASP A 231 7.21 -3.63 -1.68
CA ASP A 231 7.84 -2.58 -0.90
C ASP A 231 7.04 -1.27 -0.94
N GLN A 232 7.19 -0.50 0.12
CA GLN A 232 6.76 0.89 0.24
C GLN A 232 7.71 1.79 -0.58
N ALA A 233 7.21 2.92 -1.09
CA ALA A 233 8.06 3.86 -1.81
C ALA A 233 9.13 4.47 -0.89
N ALA A 234 10.35 4.59 -1.41
CA ALA A 234 11.50 5.20 -0.74
C ALA A 234 11.15 6.56 -0.10
N GLN A 235 11.28 6.63 1.21
CA GLN A 235 10.93 7.77 2.06
C GLN A 235 11.71 7.69 3.38
N THR A 236 11.38 8.53 4.37
CA THR A 236 12.02 8.44 5.69
C THR A 236 11.77 7.07 6.34
N THR A 237 12.85 6.39 6.77
CA THR A 237 12.80 5.06 7.41
C THR A 237 12.01 5.04 8.70
N ALA A 238 11.86 6.19 9.37
CA ALA A 238 11.06 6.29 10.59
C ALA A 238 9.59 5.95 10.36
N LEU A 239 9.09 6.06 9.12
CA LEU A 239 7.70 5.81 8.77
C LEU A 239 7.42 4.39 8.27
N GLU A 240 8.45 3.57 8.02
CA GLU A 240 8.29 2.17 7.58
C GLU A 240 7.37 1.37 8.50
N ARG A 241 7.39 1.69 9.81
CA ARG A 241 6.53 1.09 10.85
C ARG A 241 5.03 1.27 10.64
N PHE A 242 4.61 2.18 9.77
CA PHE A 242 3.19 2.47 9.52
C PHE A 242 2.63 1.73 8.30
N GLY A 243 3.46 0.94 7.62
CA GLY A 243 3.08 0.10 6.49
C GLY A 243 3.62 -1.32 6.60
N GLU A 244 3.27 -2.14 5.63
CA GLU A 244 3.79 -3.49 5.43
C GLU A 244 4.67 -3.57 4.17
N GLY A 245 5.50 -4.61 4.11
CA GLY A 245 6.58 -4.71 3.11
C GLY A 245 7.83 -3.96 3.56
N GLY A 246 8.92 -4.08 2.78
CA GLY A 246 10.12 -3.28 2.97
C GLY A 246 9.93 -1.87 2.41
N MET A 247 11.04 -1.20 2.08
CA MET A 247 11.01 0.12 1.48
C MET A 247 12.09 0.25 0.41
N SER A 248 11.68 0.62 -0.79
CA SER A 248 12.52 0.61 -1.98
C SER A 248 12.05 1.64 -3.01
N GLU A 249 12.90 1.96 -3.97
CA GLU A 249 12.45 2.67 -5.18
C GLU A 249 11.62 1.78 -6.09
N ASP A 250 11.82 0.46 -6.06
CA ASP A 250 10.93 -0.50 -6.70
C ASP A 250 9.63 -0.62 -5.90
N SER A 251 8.71 0.30 -6.17
CA SER A 251 7.49 0.51 -5.37
C SER A 251 6.25 0.79 -6.20
N LEU A 252 6.32 0.64 -7.53
CA LEU A 252 5.22 0.93 -8.45
C LEU A 252 4.25 -0.26 -8.60
N TYR A 253 3.60 -0.55 -7.48
CA TYR A 253 2.66 -1.64 -7.32
C TYR A 253 1.29 -1.14 -6.85
N LEU A 254 0.26 -1.93 -7.13
CA LEU A 254 -1.09 -1.73 -6.61
C LEU A 254 -1.64 -3.02 -6.03
N ASN A 255 -2.68 -2.87 -5.21
CA ASN A 255 -3.42 -3.97 -4.59
C ASN A 255 -4.87 -3.90 -5.04
N VAL A 256 -5.50 -5.05 -5.29
CA VAL A 256 -6.92 -5.15 -5.68
C VAL A 256 -7.67 -6.00 -4.66
N THR A 257 -8.79 -5.48 -4.17
CA THR A 257 -9.73 -6.20 -3.31
C THR A 257 -11.12 -6.17 -3.95
N ALA A 258 -11.74 -7.33 -4.13
CA ALA A 258 -12.99 -7.46 -4.87
C ALA A 258 -13.94 -8.50 -4.24
N PRO A 259 -15.26 -8.26 -4.23
CA PRO A 259 -16.24 -9.29 -3.89
C PRO A 259 -16.09 -10.52 -4.79
N LYS A 260 -16.31 -11.73 -4.26
CA LYS A 260 -16.31 -12.95 -5.08
C LYS A 260 -17.40 -12.97 -6.15
N SER A 261 -18.50 -12.27 -5.90
CA SER A 261 -19.62 -12.08 -6.82
C SER A 261 -19.47 -10.88 -7.75
N ALA A 262 -18.29 -10.22 -7.77
CA ALA A 262 -18.08 -9.02 -8.54
C ALA A 262 -18.37 -9.24 -10.04
N SER A 263 -19.23 -8.38 -10.59
CA SER A 263 -19.54 -8.34 -12.00
C SER A 263 -19.92 -6.91 -12.35
N LYS A 264 -19.07 -6.26 -13.17
CA LYS A 264 -19.23 -4.87 -13.61
C LYS A 264 -19.55 -3.90 -12.45
N LEU A 265 -18.84 -4.03 -11.34
CA LEU A 265 -19.00 -3.16 -10.17
C LEU A 265 -18.26 -1.83 -10.35
N PRO A 266 -18.71 -0.73 -9.75
CA PRO A 266 -17.92 0.50 -9.69
C PRO A 266 -16.54 0.23 -9.07
N VAL A 267 -15.53 0.96 -9.56
CA VAL A 267 -14.16 0.83 -9.11
C VAL A 267 -13.79 2.07 -8.29
N MET A 268 -13.24 1.88 -7.10
CA MET A 268 -12.70 2.95 -6.26
C MET A 268 -11.19 2.83 -6.16
N VAL A 269 -10.45 3.82 -6.67
CA VAL A 269 -8.99 3.86 -6.70
C VAL A 269 -8.47 4.83 -5.65
N TRP A 270 -7.80 4.27 -4.64
CA TRP A 270 -7.29 4.98 -3.47
C TRP A 270 -5.88 5.52 -3.67
N PHE A 271 -5.71 6.80 -3.36
CA PHE A 271 -4.42 7.48 -3.26
C PHE A 271 -4.16 7.93 -1.82
N HIS A 272 -3.15 7.34 -1.18
CA HIS A 272 -2.80 7.63 0.21
C HIS A 272 -2.29 9.08 0.41
N GLY A 273 -2.40 9.56 1.65
CA GLY A 273 -1.91 10.86 2.11
C GLY A 273 -0.38 10.96 2.24
N GLY A 274 0.09 11.81 3.16
CA GLY A 274 1.53 12.00 3.42
C GLY A 274 2.19 13.11 2.60
N GLY A 275 1.42 14.14 2.21
CA GLY A 275 1.97 15.39 1.67
C GLY A 275 2.92 15.25 0.48
N PHE A 276 2.70 14.24 -0.40
CA PHE A 276 3.56 13.84 -1.51
C PHE A 276 4.89 13.18 -1.14
N THR A 277 5.30 13.18 0.12
CA THR A 277 6.65 12.80 0.56
C THR A 277 6.68 11.48 1.33
N SER A 278 5.54 11.01 1.85
CA SER A 278 5.51 9.90 2.78
C SER A 278 4.22 9.06 2.76
N LEU A 279 4.17 8.08 3.66
CA LEU A 279 3.15 7.05 3.85
C LEU A 279 3.07 6.05 2.68
N THR A 280 2.11 5.13 2.75
CA THR A 280 1.94 4.05 1.77
C THR A 280 0.48 3.58 1.72
N SER A 281 0.10 2.96 0.60
CA SER A 281 -1.13 2.19 0.48
C SER A 281 -1.00 0.75 1.01
N ASN A 282 0.20 0.30 1.40
CA ASN A 282 0.44 -1.02 1.99
C ASN A 282 0.05 -1.06 3.47
N THR A 283 -1.22 -0.84 3.77
CA THR A 283 -1.75 -0.89 5.14
C THR A 283 -2.97 -1.79 5.21
N LYS A 284 -3.15 -2.47 6.35
CA LYS A 284 -4.35 -3.28 6.59
C LYS A 284 -5.65 -2.45 6.46
N PRO A 285 -5.75 -1.21 7.00
CA PRO A 285 -6.94 -0.38 6.82
C PRO A 285 -7.27 -0.12 5.34
N PHE A 286 -6.30 0.31 4.52
CA PHE A 286 -6.56 0.66 3.12
C PHE A 286 -6.77 -0.55 2.20
N ASN A 287 -6.63 -1.77 2.72
CA ASN A 287 -6.88 -3.03 2.02
C ASN A 287 -7.83 -3.92 2.82
N ASN A 288 -8.66 -3.34 3.69
CA ASN A 288 -9.54 -4.08 4.57
C ASN A 288 -10.65 -4.79 3.77
N ALA A 289 -10.63 -6.12 3.73
CA ALA A 289 -11.59 -6.95 3.03
C ALA A 289 -13.04 -6.86 3.59
N LYS A 290 -13.23 -6.17 4.71
CA LYS A 290 -14.52 -5.92 5.36
C LYS A 290 -15.00 -4.46 5.21
N ALA A 291 -14.29 -3.63 4.44
CA ALA A 291 -14.61 -2.22 4.24
C ALA A 291 -15.51 -2.00 3.00
N LEU A 292 -15.19 -0.99 2.18
CA LEU A 292 -15.96 -0.53 1.02
C LEU A 292 -16.39 -1.68 0.10
N VAL A 293 -15.53 -2.68 -0.12
CA VAL A 293 -15.83 -3.84 -0.98
C VAL A 293 -17.08 -4.60 -0.55
N THR A 294 -17.42 -4.62 0.75
CA THR A 294 -18.65 -5.26 1.25
C THR A 294 -19.93 -4.56 0.77
N GLN A 295 -19.80 -3.33 0.28
CA GLN A 295 -20.87 -2.55 -0.32
C GLN A 295 -20.87 -2.68 -1.85
N GLY A 296 -20.25 -3.70 -2.45
CA GLY A 296 -20.37 -3.94 -3.89
C GLY A 296 -19.61 -2.94 -4.76
N VAL A 297 -18.35 -2.68 -4.40
CA VAL A 297 -17.36 -2.01 -5.25
C VAL A 297 -16.09 -2.86 -5.35
N VAL A 298 -15.30 -2.64 -6.39
CA VAL A 298 -13.91 -3.13 -6.45
C VAL A 298 -13.00 -2.01 -5.96
N GLN A 299 -12.10 -2.32 -5.02
CA GLN A 299 -11.17 -1.35 -4.46
C GLN A 299 -9.75 -1.60 -4.97
N VAL A 300 -9.09 -0.53 -5.41
CA VAL A 300 -7.69 -0.54 -5.84
C VAL A 300 -6.90 0.41 -4.95
N ALA A 301 -5.82 -0.04 -4.32
CA ALA A 301 -4.94 0.80 -3.51
C ALA A 301 -3.57 0.91 -4.17
N VAL A 302 -3.10 2.13 -4.43
CA VAL A 302 -1.92 2.39 -5.28
C VAL A 302 -0.74 2.90 -4.43
N ASN A 303 0.44 2.35 -4.65
CA ASN A 303 1.72 2.98 -4.28
C ASN A 303 2.31 3.71 -5.48
N GLN A 304 3.04 4.80 -5.25
CA GLN A 304 3.66 5.62 -6.28
C GLN A 304 4.94 6.28 -5.74
N ARG A 305 5.81 6.81 -6.61
CA ARG A 305 6.99 7.56 -6.15
C ARG A 305 6.59 8.78 -5.31
N LEU A 306 7.41 9.05 -4.30
CA LEU A 306 7.20 10.12 -3.33
C LEU A 306 8.41 11.08 -3.28
N GLY A 307 8.21 12.23 -2.66
CA GLY A 307 9.23 13.20 -2.29
C GLY A 307 10.24 13.49 -3.40
N PRO A 308 11.55 13.36 -3.16
CA PRO A 308 12.57 13.67 -4.15
C PRO A 308 12.53 12.74 -5.37
N PHE A 309 11.98 11.53 -5.26
CA PHE A 309 11.90 10.57 -6.37
C PHE A 309 10.72 10.85 -7.30
N GLY A 310 9.60 11.33 -6.73
CA GLY A 310 8.37 11.59 -7.47
C GLY A 310 8.23 13.01 -8.01
N TYR A 311 8.86 14.02 -7.40
CA TYR A 311 8.42 15.41 -7.59
C TYR A 311 9.55 16.44 -7.80
N ILE A 312 10.79 16.00 -7.98
CA ILE A 312 11.88 16.91 -8.32
C ILE A 312 11.93 17.17 -9.83
N ALA A 313 12.03 18.46 -10.17
CA ALA A 313 12.41 18.94 -11.49
C ALA A 313 13.87 19.41 -11.45
N HIS A 314 14.58 19.35 -12.58
CA HIS A 314 15.96 19.80 -12.71
C HIS A 314 16.26 20.21 -14.16
N PRO A 315 17.05 21.25 -14.44
CA PRO A 315 17.30 21.71 -15.82
C PRO A 315 17.85 20.61 -16.74
N MET A 316 18.78 19.78 -16.26
CA MET A 316 19.30 18.64 -17.02
C MET A 316 18.23 17.56 -17.28
N LEU A 317 17.29 17.34 -16.35
CA LEU A 317 16.16 16.42 -16.57
C LEU A 317 15.17 17.01 -17.58
N SER A 318 14.93 18.33 -17.53
CA SER A 318 14.08 19.03 -18.49
C SER A 318 14.66 18.99 -19.92
N ALA A 319 15.99 19.04 -20.05
CA ALA A 319 16.67 18.85 -21.33
C ALA A 319 16.59 17.39 -21.83
N GLU A 320 16.64 16.41 -20.93
CA GLU A 320 16.58 14.97 -21.23
C GLU A 320 15.17 14.49 -21.62
N SER A 321 14.12 15.15 -21.12
CA SER A 321 12.75 14.63 -21.19
C SER A 321 12.08 14.68 -22.57
N GLY A 322 12.62 15.49 -23.49
CA GLY A 322 12.06 15.70 -24.83
C GLY A 322 10.80 16.58 -24.90
N TYR A 323 10.26 17.02 -23.75
CA TYR A 323 9.10 17.93 -23.69
C TYR A 323 9.43 19.27 -23.00
N GLY A 324 10.70 19.55 -22.71
CA GLY A 324 11.14 20.85 -22.20
C GLY A 324 10.77 21.11 -20.74
N GLY A 325 10.48 20.07 -19.96
CA GLY A 325 10.20 20.16 -18.53
C GLY A 325 10.50 18.87 -17.78
N SER A 326 10.38 18.89 -16.46
CA SER A 326 10.62 17.74 -15.58
C SER A 326 9.82 17.88 -14.28
N GLY A 327 9.82 16.83 -13.47
CA GLY A 327 8.99 16.72 -12.25
C GLY A 327 7.72 15.92 -12.49
N ASN A 328 6.82 15.94 -11.50
CA ASN A 328 5.52 15.26 -11.51
C ASN A 328 5.54 13.73 -11.78
N TYR A 329 6.69 13.06 -11.70
CA TYR A 329 6.80 11.62 -11.95
C TYR A 329 5.87 10.78 -11.08
N GLY A 330 5.66 11.17 -9.82
CA GLY A 330 4.71 10.49 -8.93
C GLY A 330 3.24 10.66 -9.35
N GLN A 331 2.88 11.69 -10.12
CA GLN A 331 1.56 11.81 -10.74
C GLN A 331 1.47 11.01 -12.03
N MET A 332 2.55 10.99 -12.82
CA MET A 332 2.63 10.13 -14.01
C MET A 332 2.52 8.65 -13.62
N ASP A 333 3.02 8.26 -12.44
CA ASP A 333 2.81 6.94 -11.86
C ASP A 333 1.32 6.64 -11.63
N LEU A 334 0.56 7.60 -11.09
CA LEU A 334 -0.89 7.45 -10.92
C LEU A 334 -1.62 7.37 -12.26
N ILE A 335 -1.17 8.10 -13.29
CA ILE A 335 -1.68 7.95 -14.66
C ILE A 335 -1.45 6.53 -15.17
N MET A 336 -0.24 5.97 -14.98
CA MET A 336 0.07 4.59 -15.38
C MET A 336 -0.78 3.58 -14.60
N ALA A 337 -0.99 3.79 -13.31
CA ALA A 337 -1.87 2.95 -12.49
C ALA A 337 -3.33 3.01 -12.98
N LEU A 338 -3.85 4.18 -13.33
CA LEU A 338 -5.20 4.32 -13.87
C LEU A 338 -5.34 3.72 -15.29
N GLN A 339 -4.29 3.81 -16.12
CA GLN A 339 -4.23 3.09 -17.39
C GLN A 339 -4.24 1.57 -17.18
N TRP A 340 -3.52 1.07 -16.17
CA TRP A 340 -3.58 -0.33 -15.78
C TRP A 340 -4.98 -0.72 -15.33
N VAL A 341 -5.64 0.10 -14.51
CA VAL A 341 -7.04 -0.13 -14.06
C VAL A 341 -7.96 -0.23 -15.28
N LYS A 342 -7.91 0.74 -16.20
CA LYS A 342 -8.72 0.73 -17.42
C LYS A 342 -8.54 -0.53 -18.25
N ALA A 343 -7.30 -1.02 -18.36
CA ALA A 343 -6.99 -2.20 -19.16
C ALA A 343 -7.33 -3.54 -18.47
N ASN A 344 -7.36 -3.59 -17.13
CA ASN A 344 -7.33 -4.86 -16.39
C ASN A 344 -8.47 -5.08 -15.40
N ILE A 345 -9.13 -4.03 -14.91
CA ILE A 345 -10.03 -4.16 -13.75
C ILE A 345 -11.27 -5.00 -14.02
N ALA A 346 -11.67 -5.13 -15.29
CA ALA A 346 -12.74 -6.03 -15.73
C ALA A 346 -12.47 -7.49 -15.34
N ALA A 347 -11.21 -7.91 -15.35
CA ALA A 347 -10.82 -9.28 -14.98
C ALA A 347 -11.03 -9.56 -13.48
N PHE A 348 -11.18 -8.52 -12.65
CA PHE A 348 -11.50 -8.57 -11.22
C PHE A 348 -12.99 -8.28 -10.94
N GLY A 349 -13.81 -8.18 -11.98
CA GLY A 349 -15.24 -7.87 -11.86
C GLY A 349 -15.57 -6.38 -11.71
N GLY A 350 -14.60 -5.48 -11.92
CA GLY A 350 -14.82 -4.04 -11.94
C GLY A 350 -15.26 -3.51 -13.30
N ASP A 351 -15.89 -2.34 -13.32
CA ASP A 351 -16.28 -1.62 -14.53
C ASP A 351 -15.24 -0.53 -14.87
N PRO A 352 -14.44 -0.70 -15.95
CA PRO A 352 -13.45 0.29 -16.35
C PRO A 352 -14.07 1.63 -16.77
N ASP A 353 -15.38 1.65 -17.07
CA ASP A 353 -16.14 2.85 -17.45
C ASP A 353 -16.87 3.49 -16.24
N ASN A 354 -16.62 2.98 -15.02
CA ASN A 354 -17.17 3.52 -13.78
C ASN A 354 -16.13 3.56 -12.66
N VAL A 355 -15.10 4.37 -12.88
CA VAL A 355 -13.95 4.54 -11.98
C VAL A 355 -14.07 5.83 -11.17
N THR A 356 -13.93 5.73 -9.85
CA THR A 356 -13.86 6.84 -8.90
C THR A 356 -12.47 6.91 -8.31
N ILE A 357 -11.79 8.05 -8.47
CA ILE A 357 -10.53 8.31 -7.75
C ILE A 357 -10.85 8.98 -6.41
N PHE A 358 -10.16 8.56 -5.35
CA PHE A 358 -10.32 9.18 -4.04
C PHE A 358 -9.01 9.17 -3.26
N GLY A 359 -8.81 10.20 -2.44
CA GLY A 359 -7.60 10.36 -1.67
C GLY A 359 -7.77 11.33 -0.51
N GLU A 360 -6.88 11.23 0.46
CA GLU A 360 -6.89 12.07 1.67
C GLU A 360 -5.61 12.91 1.78
N SER A 361 -5.71 14.15 2.28
CA SER A 361 -4.55 15.04 2.48
C SER A 361 -3.76 15.27 1.18
N GLY A 362 -2.49 14.90 1.16
CA GLY A 362 -1.68 14.85 -0.06
C GLY A 362 -2.30 13.98 -1.16
N GLY A 363 -3.01 12.90 -0.81
CA GLY A 363 -3.82 12.09 -1.71
C GLY A 363 -5.03 12.85 -2.28
N GLY A 364 -5.69 13.67 -1.47
CA GLY A 364 -6.74 14.59 -1.93
C GLY A 364 -6.17 15.61 -2.92
N ARG A 365 -4.99 16.19 -2.63
CA ARG A 365 -4.28 17.05 -3.59
C ARG A 365 -3.87 16.31 -4.86
N LYS A 366 -3.53 15.01 -4.79
CA LYS A 366 -3.29 14.18 -5.98
C LYS A 366 -4.55 14.07 -6.85
N VAL A 367 -5.71 13.84 -6.24
CA VAL A 367 -7.02 13.83 -6.94
C VAL A 367 -7.28 15.17 -7.64
N LEU A 368 -7.12 16.29 -6.94
CA LEU A 368 -7.34 17.63 -7.51
C LEU A 368 -6.37 17.91 -8.68
N SER A 369 -5.11 17.47 -8.57
CA SER A 369 -4.14 17.59 -9.66
C SER A 369 -4.50 16.74 -10.89
N LEU A 370 -4.95 15.51 -10.68
CA LEU A 370 -5.42 14.63 -11.78
C LEU A 370 -6.66 15.21 -12.47
N MET A 371 -7.56 15.87 -11.73
CA MET A 371 -8.65 16.62 -12.34
C MET A 371 -8.13 17.74 -13.25
N ALA A 372 -7.04 18.41 -12.90
CA ALA A 372 -6.47 19.49 -13.72
C ALA A 372 -5.61 19.01 -14.91
N SER A 373 -5.18 17.74 -14.94
CA SER A 373 -4.27 17.23 -15.97
C SER A 373 -5.00 16.68 -17.21
N PRO A 374 -4.70 17.15 -18.43
CA PRO A 374 -5.26 16.58 -19.65
C PRO A 374 -4.82 15.13 -19.88
N ARG A 375 -3.70 14.68 -19.27
CA ARG A 375 -3.21 13.30 -19.38
C ARG A 375 -4.10 12.29 -18.65
N ALA A 376 -4.94 12.76 -17.72
CA ALA A 376 -5.86 11.93 -16.97
C ALA A 376 -7.24 11.75 -17.64
N SER A 377 -7.45 12.40 -18.80
CA SER A 377 -8.75 12.42 -19.47
C SER A 377 -9.24 11.02 -19.85
N GLY A 378 -10.47 10.72 -19.46
CA GLY A 378 -11.12 9.43 -19.72
C GLY A 378 -10.53 8.25 -18.94
N LEU A 379 -9.78 8.50 -17.87
CA LEU A 379 -9.25 7.46 -16.96
C LEU A 379 -10.06 7.33 -15.65
N PHE A 380 -10.87 8.32 -15.31
CA PHE A 380 -11.79 8.29 -14.18
C PHE A 380 -13.06 9.08 -14.51
N HIS A 381 -14.10 8.84 -13.72
CA HIS A 381 -15.48 9.27 -13.98
C HIS A 381 -16.09 10.02 -12.80
N LYS A 382 -15.44 9.98 -11.63
CA LYS A 382 -15.83 10.64 -10.38
C LYS A 382 -14.60 10.89 -9.52
N ALA A 383 -14.65 11.91 -8.66
CA ALA A 383 -13.53 12.28 -7.81
C ALA A 383 -13.99 12.61 -6.38
N ILE A 384 -13.26 12.12 -5.37
CA ILE A 384 -13.44 12.49 -3.96
C ILE A 384 -12.11 13.03 -3.43
N SER A 385 -12.11 14.27 -2.95
CA SER A 385 -10.94 14.88 -2.28
C SER A 385 -11.25 15.08 -0.81
N GLN A 386 -10.64 14.26 0.05
CA GLN A 386 -10.79 14.34 1.50
C GLN A 386 -9.63 15.14 2.08
N SER A 387 -9.91 16.28 2.72
CA SER A 387 -8.90 17.14 3.33
C SER A 387 -7.74 17.50 2.38
N GLY A 388 -8.01 17.54 1.07
CA GLY A 388 -7.04 17.92 0.05
C GLY A 388 -6.86 19.43 -0.02
N THR A 389 -5.74 19.88 -0.57
CA THR A 389 -5.44 21.32 -0.73
C THR A 389 -5.00 21.67 -2.15
N LEU A 390 -5.39 22.86 -2.64
CA LEU A 390 -4.77 23.54 -3.80
C LEU A 390 -4.07 24.84 -3.39
N ILE A 391 -3.71 24.95 -2.10
CA ILE A 391 -3.01 26.08 -1.52
C ILE A 391 -1.63 25.61 -1.03
N PRO A 392 -0.53 26.25 -1.49
CA PRO A 392 -0.46 27.13 -2.66
C PRO A 392 -0.79 26.37 -3.96
N ASP A 393 -1.12 27.11 -5.03
CA ASP A 393 -1.32 26.56 -6.40
C ASP A 393 -0.04 25.91 -6.94
N THR A 394 -0.10 25.35 -8.15
CA THR A 394 1.03 24.65 -8.77
C THR A 394 2.23 25.54 -9.02
N ARG A 395 3.41 24.97 -8.80
CA ARG A 395 4.69 25.66 -8.89
C ARG A 395 5.08 25.93 -10.36
N THR A 396 5.80 27.02 -10.63
CA THR A 396 6.45 27.20 -11.94
C THR A 396 7.58 26.18 -12.15
N LEU A 397 7.89 25.84 -13.42
CA LEU A 397 9.02 24.95 -13.73
C LEU A 397 10.33 25.44 -13.11
N ALA A 398 10.66 26.73 -13.26
CA ALA A 398 11.90 27.31 -12.76
C ALA A 398 12.03 27.19 -11.22
N SER A 399 10.93 27.39 -10.48
CA SER A 399 10.94 27.21 -9.02
C SER A 399 11.09 25.73 -8.63
N ALA A 400 10.55 24.80 -9.42
CA ALA A 400 10.74 23.37 -9.19
C ALA A 400 12.17 22.93 -9.51
N GLU A 401 12.76 23.44 -10.59
CA GLU A 401 14.16 23.19 -10.99
C GLU A 401 15.15 23.71 -9.95
N ALA A 402 14.86 24.84 -9.29
CA ALA A 402 15.67 25.33 -8.18
C ALA A 402 15.74 24.34 -7.00
N ILE A 403 14.69 23.54 -6.76
CA ILE A 403 14.70 22.49 -5.74
C ILE A 403 15.59 21.33 -6.17
N GLY A 404 15.56 20.93 -7.44
CA GLY A 404 16.48 19.92 -7.97
C GLY A 404 17.93 20.36 -7.86
N LEU A 405 18.24 21.60 -8.21
CA LEU A 405 19.58 22.18 -8.05
C LEU A 405 20.03 22.20 -6.58
N ALA A 406 19.10 22.51 -5.66
CA ALA A 406 19.39 22.45 -4.23
C ALA A 406 19.68 21.00 -3.77
N LEU A 407 18.94 20.00 -4.27
CA LEU A 407 19.24 18.60 -3.99
C LEU A 407 20.62 18.20 -4.55
N GLN A 408 20.91 18.55 -5.80
CA GLN A 408 22.21 18.28 -6.44
C GLN A 408 23.36 18.80 -5.57
N LYS A 409 23.25 20.05 -5.11
CA LYS A 409 24.24 20.68 -4.22
C LYS A 409 24.39 19.92 -2.89
N ARG A 410 23.28 19.50 -2.28
CA ARG A 410 23.30 18.76 -1.00
C ARG A 410 23.87 17.34 -1.14
N LEU A 411 23.73 16.72 -2.30
CA LEU A 411 24.34 15.44 -2.64
C LEU A 411 25.83 15.56 -3.04
N ASN A 412 26.35 16.79 -3.16
CA ASN A 412 27.67 17.08 -3.69
C ASN A 412 27.92 16.35 -5.03
N ALA A 413 26.94 16.42 -5.93
CA ALA A 413 26.97 15.81 -7.25
C ALA A 413 27.19 16.87 -8.34
N THR A 414 27.91 16.52 -9.39
CA THR A 414 28.24 17.39 -10.52
C THR A 414 27.38 17.11 -11.75
N SER A 415 26.67 15.98 -11.78
CA SER A 415 25.81 15.56 -12.90
C SER A 415 24.56 14.79 -12.43
N ILE A 416 23.60 14.57 -13.33
CA ILE A 416 22.42 13.75 -13.05
C ILE A 416 22.79 12.29 -12.85
N GLU A 417 23.78 11.78 -13.56
CA GLU A 417 24.29 10.41 -13.42
C GLU A 417 24.84 10.18 -12.01
N GLU A 418 25.62 11.12 -11.48
CA GLU A 418 26.10 11.05 -10.09
C GLU A 418 24.95 11.11 -9.08
N MET A 419 23.91 11.90 -9.35
CA MET A 419 22.71 11.92 -8.50
C MET A 419 21.90 10.61 -8.57
N ARG A 420 21.76 10.00 -9.77
CA ARG A 420 21.09 8.71 -9.98
C ARG A 420 21.85 7.54 -9.34
N ALA A 421 23.17 7.64 -9.21
CA ALA A 421 23.98 6.62 -8.56
C ALA A 421 23.87 6.62 -7.02
N ARG A 422 23.30 7.68 -6.41
CA ARG A 422 23.18 7.76 -4.94
C ARG A 422 22.20 6.73 -4.39
N PRO A 423 22.53 6.03 -3.28
CA PRO A 423 21.55 5.21 -2.56
C PRO A 423 20.34 6.05 -2.16
N TRP A 424 19.14 5.48 -2.26
CA TRP A 424 17.91 6.19 -1.93
C TRP A 424 17.90 6.80 -0.52
N PRO A 425 18.50 6.19 0.54
CA PRO A 425 18.53 6.80 1.87
C PRO A 425 19.33 8.11 1.92
N GLU A 426 20.41 8.22 1.13
CA GLU A 426 21.20 9.45 1.02
C GLU A 426 20.39 10.56 0.34
N VAL A 427 19.61 10.21 -0.71
CA VAL A 427 18.73 11.15 -1.40
C VAL A 427 17.63 11.65 -0.47
N VAL A 428 17.00 10.76 0.30
CA VAL A 428 15.99 11.13 1.31
C VAL A 428 16.59 12.07 2.36
N ALA A 429 17.77 11.73 2.90
CA ALA A 429 18.44 12.56 3.90
C ALA A 429 18.79 13.96 3.34
N ALA A 430 19.34 14.05 2.14
CA ALA A 430 19.65 15.32 1.47
C ALA A 430 18.37 16.14 1.17
N ALA A 431 17.25 15.48 0.90
CA ALA A 431 15.97 16.10 0.60
C ALA A 431 15.11 16.44 1.83
N ALA A 432 15.56 16.15 3.06
CA ALA A 432 14.72 16.19 4.27
C ALA A 432 13.95 17.50 4.52
N THR A 433 14.46 18.65 4.04
CA THR A 433 13.82 19.97 4.16
C THR A 433 13.30 20.53 2.83
N LEU A 434 13.38 19.74 1.75
CA LEU A 434 12.81 20.10 0.46
C LEU A 434 11.35 19.65 0.45
N VAL A 435 10.47 20.51 -0.07
CA VAL A 435 9.02 20.22 -0.15
C VAL A 435 8.61 20.18 -1.62
N PRO A 436 8.94 19.10 -2.36
CA PRO A 436 8.55 18.98 -3.76
C PRO A 436 7.07 18.57 -3.85
N TYR A 437 6.34 19.25 -4.74
CA TYR A 437 4.95 18.96 -5.11
C TYR A 437 4.79 19.35 -6.59
N THR A 438 3.56 19.29 -7.11
CA THR A 438 3.25 19.51 -8.52
C THR A 438 3.78 20.83 -9.09
N ASN A 439 4.33 20.77 -10.31
CA ASN A 439 4.81 21.92 -11.08
C ASN A 439 4.23 21.96 -12.49
N ILE A 440 4.21 23.14 -13.12
CA ILE A 440 3.99 23.27 -14.57
C ILE A 440 5.21 22.65 -15.24
N ASP A 441 5.03 21.51 -15.90
CA ASP A 441 6.11 20.73 -16.53
C ASP A 441 5.97 20.62 -18.05
N GLN A 442 4.95 21.25 -18.63
CA GLN A 442 4.63 21.21 -20.07
C GLN A 442 4.18 19.83 -20.58
N HIS A 443 3.98 18.84 -19.68
CA HIS A 443 3.63 17.48 -20.08
C HIS A 443 2.47 16.88 -19.29
N TYR A 444 2.65 16.72 -17.97
CA TYR A 444 1.57 16.32 -17.07
C TYR A 444 0.65 17.50 -16.77
N LEU A 445 1.23 18.65 -16.40
CA LEU A 445 0.52 19.91 -16.20
C LEU A 445 1.11 20.97 -17.17
N PRO A 446 0.40 21.25 -18.28
CA PRO A 446 0.84 22.31 -19.20
C PRO A 446 0.58 23.72 -18.64
N ASN A 447 -0.36 23.86 -17.71
CA ASN A 447 -0.70 25.10 -17.01
C ASN A 447 -0.84 24.83 -15.51
N SER A 448 -1.00 25.88 -14.69
CA SER A 448 -1.35 25.67 -13.28
C SER A 448 -2.74 25.06 -13.15
N GLU A 449 -3.01 24.38 -12.03
CA GLU A 449 -4.32 23.79 -11.75
C GLU A 449 -5.41 24.86 -11.78
N ARG A 450 -5.14 26.06 -11.23
CA ARG A 450 -6.04 27.21 -11.34
C ARG A 450 -6.42 27.54 -12.78
N VAL A 451 -5.45 27.66 -13.67
CA VAL A 451 -5.68 27.97 -15.09
C VAL A 451 -6.49 26.87 -15.76
N SER A 452 -6.22 25.59 -15.46
CA SER A 452 -7.00 24.47 -16.02
C SER A 452 -8.50 24.55 -15.68
N PHE A 453 -8.86 24.92 -14.45
CA PHE A 453 -10.27 25.10 -14.06
C PHE A 453 -10.88 26.39 -14.66
N GLU A 454 -10.19 27.53 -14.55
CA GLU A 454 -10.71 28.82 -15.08
C GLU A 454 -10.93 28.79 -16.61
N SER A 455 -10.13 27.99 -17.32
CA SER A 455 -10.29 27.76 -18.77
C SER A 455 -11.22 26.60 -19.12
N ARG A 456 -11.80 25.90 -18.13
CA ARG A 456 -12.68 24.73 -18.30
C ARG A 456 -12.06 23.59 -19.11
N THR A 457 -10.75 23.41 -18.99
CA THR A 457 -10.01 22.30 -19.61
C THR A 457 -9.71 21.16 -18.64
N HIS A 458 -10.14 21.29 -17.38
CA HIS A 458 -10.06 20.22 -16.39
C HIS A 458 -10.98 19.06 -16.77
N ASN A 459 -10.72 17.89 -16.18
CA ASN A 459 -11.59 16.73 -16.25
C ASN A 459 -12.84 17.01 -15.39
N ASP A 460 -13.90 17.47 -16.06
CA ASP A 460 -15.20 17.77 -15.46
C ASP A 460 -15.97 16.49 -15.18
N VAL A 461 -15.97 16.06 -13.92
CA VAL A 461 -16.66 14.86 -13.41
C VAL A 461 -17.36 15.19 -12.08
N PRO A 462 -18.37 14.40 -11.65
CA PRO A 462 -18.94 14.53 -10.31
C PRO A 462 -17.87 14.55 -9.24
N PHE A 463 -17.96 15.51 -8.32
CA PHE A 463 -16.94 15.78 -7.31
C PHE A 463 -17.52 15.84 -5.89
N LEU A 464 -16.85 15.20 -4.94
CA LEU A 464 -17.14 15.30 -3.50
C LEU A 464 -15.92 15.84 -2.75
N GLY A 465 -16.04 17.02 -2.17
CA GLY A 465 -15.05 17.62 -1.27
C GLY A 465 -15.41 17.36 0.19
N VAL A 466 -14.48 16.80 0.97
CA VAL A 466 -14.67 16.51 2.40
C VAL A 466 -13.60 17.26 3.20
N VAL A 467 -13.96 17.80 4.35
CA VAL A 467 -13.03 18.43 5.31
C VAL A 467 -13.45 18.09 6.73
N ASN A 468 -12.51 18.01 7.66
CA ASN A 468 -12.81 17.65 9.06
C ASN A 468 -13.04 18.89 9.93
N THR A 469 -13.77 18.74 11.04
CA THR A 469 -14.12 19.85 11.95
C THR A 469 -12.92 20.59 12.54
N ASN A 470 -11.78 19.92 12.72
CA ASN A 470 -10.53 20.46 13.23
C ASN A 470 -9.36 20.03 12.32
N ASP A 471 -9.52 20.31 11.03
CA ASP A 471 -8.51 20.06 10.02
C ASP A 471 -7.35 21.06 10.09
N THR A 472 -6.33 20.86 9.27
CA THR A 472 -5.22 21.81 9.13
C THR A 472 -5.63 23.05 8.33
N VAL A 473 -4.84 24.11 8.43
CA VAL A 473 -5.16 25.43 7.83
C VAL A 473 -5.41 25.33 6.32
N ASP A 474 -4.54 24.66 5.57
CA ASP A 474 -4.62 24.62 4.09
C ASP A 474 -5.85 23.86 3.57
N PRO A 475 -6.21 22.66 4.09
CA PRO A 475 -7.49 22.01 3.82
C PRO A 475 -8.71 22.85 4.19
N ILE A 476 -8.71 23.51 5.36
CA ILE A 476 -9.79 24.43 5.75
C ILE A 476 -9.94 25.56 4.72
N GLN A 477 -8.85 26.22 4.34
CA GLN A 477 -8.89 27.29 3.35
C GLN A 477 -9.32 26.79 1.96
N THR A 478 -8.92 25.57 1.60
CA THR A 478 -9.37 24.91 0.36
C THR A 478 -10.86 24.63 0.38
N ALA A 479 -11.40 24.10 1.48
CA ALA A 479 -12.83 23.88 1.64
C ALA A 479 -13.62 25.20 1.56
N LYS A 480 -13.13 26.27 2.20
CA LYS A 480 -13.79 27.60 2.21
C LYS A 480 -13.76 28.30 0.86
N SER A 481 -12.64 28.20 0.12
CA SER A 481 -12.37 29.09 -1.02
C SER A 481 -12.27 28.36 -2.35
N VAL A 482 -11.76 27.13 -2.35
CA VAL A 482 -11.43 26.40 -3.59
C VAL A 482 -12.58 25.50 -4.02
N PHE A 483 -13.16 24.68 -3.14
CA PHE A 483 -14.30 23.83 -3.54
C PHE A 483 -15.49 24.65 -4.08
N PRO A 484 -15.87 25.78 -3.46
CA PRO A 484 -16.87 26.69 -4.02
C PRO A 484 -16.48 27.28 -5.38
N TRP A 485 -15.22 27.73 -5.52
CA TRP A 485 -14.70 28.29 -6.76
C TRP A 485 -14.73 27.24 -7.89
N MET A 486 -14.27 26.01 -7.64
CA MET A 486 -14.28 24.92 -8.63
C MET A 486 -15.69 24.66 -9.18
N ALA A 487 -16.71 24.67 -8.31
CA ALA A 487 -18.09 24.42 -8.72
C ALA A 487 -18.62 25.44 -9.76
N GLN A 488 -18.08 26.66 -9.80
CA GLN A 488 -18.47 27.68 -10.78
C GLN A 488 -17.95 27.39 -12.20
N TYR A 489 -16.91 26.57 -12.32
CA TYR A 489 -16.27 26.23 -13.59
C TYR A 489 -16.64 24.84 -14.11
N SER A 490 -17.35 24.03 -13.32
CA SER A 490 -17.82 22.70 -13.72
C SER A 490 -19.28 22.70 -14.16
N VAL A 491 -19.63 21.77 -15.05
CA VAL A 491 -21.02 21.40 -15.37
C VAL A 491 -21.46 20.22 -14.50
N SER A 492 -20.53 19.32 -14.14
CA SER A 492 -20.83 18.18 -13.27
C SER A 492 -21.21 18.63 -11.85
N PRO A 493 -22.02 17.84 -11.13
CA PRO A 493 -22.42 18.18 -9.78
C PRO A 493 -21.25 18.12 -8.81
N HIS A 494 -21.17 19.13 -7.95
CA HIS A 494 -20.25 19.18 -6.82
C HIS A 494 -21.02 18.98 -5.52
N TYR A 495 -20.40 18.31 -4.55
CA TYR A 495 -20.93 18.10 -3.21
C TYR A 495 -19.86 18.44 -2.18
N THR A 496 -20.27 19.00 -1.05
CA THR A 496 -19.37 19.35 0.05
C THR A 496 -19.82 18.68 1.35
N ALA A 497 -18.85 18.24 2.13
CA ALA A 497 -19.08 17.58 3.42
C ALA A 497 -18.16 18.14 4.51
N LEU A 498 -18.69 18.22 5.73
CA LEU A 498 -17.92 18.44 6.95
C LEU A 498 -17.96 17.15 7.77
N PHE A 499 -16.84 16.50 8.05
CA PHE A 499 -16.82 15.30 8.87
C PHE A 499 -16.59 15.66 10.35
N SER A 500 -17.50 15.21 11.23
CA SER A 500 -17.54 15.61 12.65
C SER A 500 -17.52 14.45 13.65
N GLN A 501 -17.32 13.20 13.18
CA GLN A 501 -17.28 12.03 14.05
C GLN A 501 -15.88 11.74 14.63
N VAL A 502 -15.82 11.48 15.93
CA VAL A 502 -14.67 10.92 16.65
C VAL A 502 -15.10 9.79 17.59
N PRO A 503 -14.16 8.91 18.03
CA PRO A 503 -14.44 7.86 18.99
C PRO A 503 -15.16 8.34 20.24
N GLY A 504 -16.10 7.56 20.77
CA GLY A 504 -16.94 7.92 21.91
C GLY A 504 -16.19 8.47 23.12
N GLY A 505 -15.12 7.80 23.53
CA GLY A 505 -14.24 8.25 24.61
C GLY A 505 -13.60 9.62 24.35
N TRP A 506 -13.24 9.94 23.12
CA TRP A 506 -12.68 11.24 22.76
C TRP A 506 -13.76 12.32 22.57
N ARG A 507 -14.93 11.92 22.08
CA ARG A 507 -16.11 12.80 21.96
C ARG A 507 -16.51 13.38 23.32
N THR A 508 -16.52 12.56 24.37
CA THR A 508 -16.82 13.03 25.75
C THR A 508 -15.79 14.00 26.30
N ARG A 509 -14.58 14.03 25.74
CA ARG A 509 -13.51 15.00 26.06
C ARG A 509 -13.56 16.25 25.17
N GLY A 510 -14.56 16.37 24.30
CA GLY A 510 -14.73 17.50 23.38
C GLY A 510 -13.79 17.47 22.17
N VAL A 511 -13.03 16.39 21.96
CA VAL A 511 -12.13 16.26 20.81
C VAL A 511 -12.94 16.44 19.53
N GLN A 512 -12.45 17.29 18.64
CA GLN A 512 -13.02 17.48 17.31
C GLN A 512 -12.31 16.57 16.32
N THR A 513 -12.96 16.24 15.20
CA THR A 513 -12.36 15.42 14.15
C THR A 513 -11.12 16.11 13.59
N TYR A 514 -9.98 15.48 13.81
CA TYR A 514 -8.67 15.91 13.36
C TYR A 514 -8.42 15.52 11.89
N HIS A 515 -7.36 16.03 11.29
CA HIS A 515 -6.92 15.67 9.94
C HIS A 515 -6.87 14.14 9.72
N SER A 516 -7.43 13.64 8.62
CA SER A 516 -7.54 12.19 8.29
C SER A 516 -8.44 11.35 9.21
N GLY A 517 -9.16 11.95 10.17
CA GLY A 517 -10.00 11.23 11.13
C GLY A 517 -11.12 10.40 10.49
N GLU A 518 -11.63 10.83 9.33
CA GLU A 518 -12.67 10.14 8.56
C GLU A 518 -12.22 8.78 8.02
N LEU A 519 -10.91 8.56 7.82
CA LEU A 519 -10.38 7.32 7.24
C LEU A 519 -10.68 6.10 8.10
N ALA A 520 -10.71 6.26 9.43
CA ALA A 520 -11.07 5.20 10.36
C ALA A 520 -12.49 4.66 10.11
N TYR A 521 -13.37 5.52 9.58
CA TYR A 521 -14.77 5.22 9.31
C TYR A 521 -14.98 4.71 7.88
N VAL A 522 -14.36 5.37 6.89
CA VAL A 522 -14.48 5.00 5.46
C VAL A 522 -13.89 3.61 5.19
N PHE A 523 -12.80 3.25 5.87
CA PHE A 523 -12.11 1.97 5.70
C PHE A 523 -12.51 0.89 6.72
N ASN A 524 -13.59 1.10 7.49
CA ASN A 524 -14.05 0.17 8.53
C ASN A 524 -12.91 -0.32 9.43
N ALA A 525 -12.11 0.62 9.91
CA ALA A 525 -10.94 0.36 10.74
C ALA A 525 -10.89 1.39 11.88
N PRO A 526 -11.91 1.43 12.76
CA PRO A 526 -11.95 2.41 13.85
C PRO A 526 -10.74 2.31 14.79
N GLU A 527 -10.06 1.17 14.85
CA GLU A 527 -8.79 0.98 15.55
C GLU A 527 -7.62 1.77 14.95
N SER A 528 -7.71 2.22 13.69
CA SER A 528 -6.65 2.97 13.03
C SER A 528 -6.41 4.35 13.65
N VAL A 529 -7.30 4.81 14.54
CA VAL A 529 -7.12 6.02 15.36
C VAL A 529 -5.84 5.96 16.21
N VAL A 530 -5.33 4.76 16.50
CA VAL A 530 -4.00 4.57 17.12
C VAL A 530 -2.91 5.18 16.24
N THR A 531 -2.90 4.87 14.94
CA THR A 531 -1.90 5.42 14.01
C THR A 531 -2.00 6.94 13.95
N HIS A 532 -3.21 7.49 13.88
CA HIS A 532 -3.40 8.95 13.85
C HIS A 532 -2.93 9.64 15.14
N TYR A 533 -3.16 9.01 16.30
CA TYR A 533 -2.62 9.48 17.57
C TYR A 533 -1.09 9.43 17.63
N LEU A 534 -0.47 8.37 17.11
CA LEU A 534 0.99 8.23 17.02
C LEU A 534 1.63 9.16 15.99
N LEU A 535 0.84 9.71 15.07
CA LEU A 535 1.22 10.80 14.15
C LEU A 535 0.94 12.19 14.73
N ASP A 536 0.59 12.28 16.02
CA ASP A 536 0.31 13.52 16.75
C ASP A 536 -0.86 14.34 16.19
N LEU A 537 -1.81 13.70 15.48
CA LEU A 537 -2.94 14.39 14.85
C LEU A 537 -4.09 14.67 15.84
N VAL A 538 -4.19 13.91 16.93
CA VAL A 538 -5.30 14.02 17.88
C VAL A 538 -5.02 15.12 18.89
N ILE A 539 -5.73 16.24 18.76
CA ILE A 539 -5.53 17.45 19.56
C ILE A 539 -6.62 17.59 20.64
N ASP A 540 -6.20 17.93 21.85
CA ASP A 540 -7.08 18.32 22.94
C ASP A 540 -7.54 19.77 22.74
N PRO A 541 -8.85 20.01 22.57
CA PRO A 541 -9.39 21.35 22.30
C PRO A 541 -9.15 22.33 23.46
N ALA A 542 -8.99 21.86 24.70
CA ALA A 542 -8.78 22.71 25.85
C ALA A 542 -7.35 23.25 25.94
N THR A 543 -6.38 22.51 25.41
CA THR A 543 -4.95 22.87 25.51
C THR A 543 -4.30 23.21 24.18
N ASN A 544 -4.97 22.89 23.07
CA ASN A 544 -4.43 22.96 21.71
C ASN A 544 -3.09 22.20 21.55
N LYS A 545 -2.94 21.10 22.30
CA LYS A 545 -1.78 20.20 22.27
C LYS A 545 -2.25 18.78 22.02
N LYS A 546 -1.30 17.87 21.74
CA LYS A 546 -1.58 16.43 21.64
C LYS A 546 -2.39 15.96 22.85
N LEU A 547 -3.45 15.19 22.58
CA LEU A 547 -4.29 14.60 23.60
C LEU A 547 -3.43 13.77 24.56
N VAL A 548 -3.53 14.04 25.86
CA VAL A 548 -2.83 13.24 26.87
C VAL A 548 -3.65 11.99 27.17
N ILE A 549 -3.02 10.83 27.06
CA ILE A 549 -3.57 9.52 27.43
C ILE A 549 -2.88 9.08 28.74
N GLY A 550 -3.59 8.40 29.62
CA GLY A 550 -3.00 7.87 30.86
C GLY A 550 -2.50 6.45 30.67
N ASP A 551 -1.87 5.90 31.71
CA ASP A 551 -1.73 4.45 31.83
C ASP A 551 -3.10 3.87 32.23
N LEU A 552 -3.89 3.43 31.26
CA LEU A 552 -5.26 2.97 31.49
C LEU A 552 -5.32 1.48 31.82
N ASN A 553 -4.26 0.72 31.50
CA ASN A 553 -4.17 -0.71 31.74
C ASN A 553 -3.21 -1.12 32.89
N GLY A 554 -2.47 -0.16 33.47
CA GLY A 554 -1.58 -0.36 34.60
C GLY A 554 -0.22 -0.97 34.25
N ASN A 555 0.24 -0.84 33.00
CA ASN A 555 1.49 -1.43 32.53
C ASN A 555 2.73 -0.52 32.72
N GLY A 556 2.55 0.67 33.26
CA GLY A 556 3.61 1.65 33.53
C GLY A 556 3.87 2.65 32.40
N VAL A 557 3.14 2.61 31.28
CA VAL A 557 3.27 3.60 30.19
C VAL A 557 2.36 4.80 30.46
N THR A 558 2.94 5.94 30.84
CA THR A 558 2.18 7.11 31.31
C THR A 558 2.22 8.31 30.35
N GLY A 559 1.19 9.15 30.41
CA GLY A 559 1.12 10.41 29.67
C GLY A 559 0.92 10.24 28.16
N SER A 560 1.29 11.26 27.37
CA SER A 560 1.10 11.24 25.90
C SER A 560 1.79 10.07 25.18
N ALA A 561 2.60 9.27 25.89
CA ALA A 561 3.27 8.07 25.43
C ALA A 561 2.42 6.78 25.48
N GLY A 562 1.18 6.82 26.02
CA GLY A 562 0.27 5.66 26.17
C GLY A 562 0.38 4.63 25.04
N ASP A 563 0.38 3.35 25.39
CA ASP A 563 0.60 2.28 24.41
C ASP A 563 -0.62 2.07 23.50
N THR A 564 -0.53 1.13 22.55
CA THR A 564 -1.65 0.83 21.65
C THR A 564 -2.94 0.49 22.41
N GLN A 565 -2.84 -0.24 23.52
CA GLN A 565 -4.00 -0.65 24.30
C GLN A 565 -4.59 0.53 25.09
N ASP A 566 -3.76 1.39 25.67
CA ASP A 566 -4.19 2.63 26.34
C ASP A 566 -4.88 3.57 25.35
N ILE A 567 -4.32 3.71 24.15
CA ILE A 567 -4.90 4.56 23.10
C ILE A 567 -6.28 4.05 22.71
N LEU A 568 -6.43 2.74 22.45
CA LEU A 568 -7.73 2.14 22.11
C LEU A 568 -8.74 2.26 23.25
N THR A 569 -8.29 2.04 24.49
CA THR A 569 -9.13 2.18 25.68
C THR A 569 -9.60 3.62 25.85
N SER A 570 -8.72 4.59 25.65
CA SER A 570 -9.07 6.02 25.69
C SER A 570 -9.98 6.43 24.55
N ALA A 571 -9.79 5.87 23.35
CA ALA A 571 -10.63 6.16 22.20
C ALA A 571 -12.08 5.73 22.49
N GLY A 572 -12.26 4.58 23.14
CA GLY A 572 -13.57 4.14 23.62
C GLY A 572 -14.60 4.07 22.48
N ILE A 573 -14.26 3.32 21.43
CA ILE A 573 -15.11 3.12 20.24
C ILE A 573 -16.46 2.56 20.70
N ASP A 574 -17.55 3.24 20.34
CA ASP A 574 -18.91 2.91 20.78
C ASP A 574 -19.83 2.52 19.61
N GLY A 575 -21.10 2.22 19.88
CA GLY A 575 -22.08 1.88 18.85
C GLY A 575 -22.37 3.03 17.87
N VAL A 576 -22.16 4.28 18.28
CA VAL A 576 -22.31 5.48 17.42
C VAL A 576 -21.20 5.49 16.37
N ASP A 577 -19.98 5.12 16.76
CA ASP A 577 -18.85 4.97 15.83
C ASP A 577 -19.10 3.85 14.81
N LEU A 578 -19.64 2.71 15.25
CA LEU A 578 -19.99 1.61 14.35
C LEU A 578 -21.09 2.01 13.35
N GLN A 579 -22.08 2.81 13.77
CA GLN A 579 -23.08 3.36 12.85
C GLN A 579 -22.45 4.33 11.85
N ALA A 580 -21.55 5.21 12.30
CA ALA A 580 -20.85 6.14 11.42
C ALA A 580 -19.97 5.42 10.38
N VAL A 581 -19.34 4.29 10.75
CA VAL A 581 -18.64 3.40 9.80
C VAL A 581 -19.58 2.94 8.68
N GLN A 582 -20.77 2.42 9.03
CA GLN A 582 -21.74 1.94 8.04
C GLN A 582 -22.21 3.08 7.13
N ASN A 583 -22.51 4.24 7.70
CA ASN A 583 -22.94 5.41 6.93
C ASN A 583 -21.87 5.89 5.96
N SER A 584 -20.61 6.01 6.41
CA SER A 584 -19.49 6.43 5.56
C SER A 584 -19.27 5.46 4.41
N MET A 585 -19.25 4.15 4.65
CA MET A 585 -19.11 3.17 3.56
C MET A 585 -20.28 3.25 2.57
N ALA A 586 -21.51 3.42 3.05
CA ALA A 586 -22.69 3.53 2.19
C ALA A 586 -22.62 4.79 1.30
N ILE A 587 -22.27 5.94 1.87
CA ILE A 587 -22.17 7.23 1.16
C ILE A 587 -21.08 7.19 0.08
N TRP A 588 -19.88 6.74 0.43
CA TRP A 588 -18.75 6.72 -0.51
C TRP A 588 -19.00 5.77 -1.67
N THR A 589 -19.53 4.57 -1.39
CA THR A 589 -19.86 3.62 -2.46
C THR A 589 -21.08 4.02 -3.28
N GLN A 590 -22.03 4.75 -2.69
CA GLN A 590 -23.17 5.30 -3.43
C GLN A 590 -22.74 6.41 -4.40
N PHE A 591 -21.81 7.27 -3.96
CA PHE A 591 -21.17 8.23 -4.84
C PHE A 591 -20.44 7.51 -5.96
N ALA A 592 -19.64 6.48 -5.67
CA ALA A 592 -18.93 5.71 -6.70
C ALA A 592 -19.89 5.07 -7.73
N ARG A 593 -21.04 4.56 -7.29
CA ARG A 593 -22.07 3.99 -8.19
C ARG A 593 -22.64 5.04 -9.15
N SER A 594 -23.06 6.19 -8.63
CA SER A 594 -24.02 7.06 -9.32
C SER A 594 -23.52 8.48 -9.61
N GLY A 595 -22.50 8.95 -8.90
CA GLY A 595 -22.05 10.35 -8.94
C GLY A 595 -22.83 11.25 -8.00
N SER A 596 -23.77 10.69 -7.24
CA SER A 596 -24.48 11.37 -6.14
C SER A 596 -24.22 10.64 -4.83
N PRO A 597 -23.90 11.34 -3.74
CA PRO A 597 -23.74 10.75 -2.42
C PRO A 597 -25.08 10.56 -1.68
N THR A 598 -26.23 10.91 -2.29
CA THR A 598 -27.56 10.71 -1.71
C THR A 598 -27.85 9.23 -1.49
N VAL A 599 -28.10 8.85 -0.23
CA VAL A 599 -28.46 7.50 0.18
C VAL A 599 -29.92 7.53 0.67
N PRO A 600 -30.87 6.85 -0.01
CA PRO A 600 -32.28 6.84 0.37
C PRO A 600 -32.48 6.44 1.83
N GLY A 601 -33.24 7.25 2.58
CA GLY A 601 -33.54 7.04 3.99
C GLY A 601 -32.41 7.39 4.96
N LEU A 602 -31.21 7.74 4.47
CA LEU A 602 -30.10 8.21 5.30
C LEU A 602 -29.91 9.72 5.19
N VAL A 603 -29.66 10.23 3.97
CA VAL A 603 -29.49 11.67 3.73
C VAL A 603 -29.77 11.99 2.26
N ASP A 604 -30.58 13.02 2.05
CA ASP A 604 -30.74 13.64 0.73
C ASP A 604 -29.70 14.76 0.59
N TRP A 605 -28.75 14.58 -0.32
CA TRP A 605 -27.58 15.44 -0.41
C TRP A 605 -27.72 16.44 -1.57
N PRO A 606 -27.96 17.72 -1.27
CA PRO A 606 -28.08 18.72 -2.33
C PRO A 606 -26.74 18.97 -3.02
N THR A 607 -26.78 19.21 -4.32
CA THR A 607 -25.60 19.72 -5.03
C THR A 607 -25.20 21.08 -4.47
N TYR A 608 -23.91 21.29 -4.30
CA TYR A 608 -23.35 22.58 -3.91
C TYR A 608 -23.62 23.63 -4.97
N THR A 609 -24.09 24.80 -4.55
CA THR A 609 -24.08 26.03 -5.37
C THR A 609 -23.63 27.19 -4.49
N PRO A 610 -23.00 28.24 -5.04
CA PRO A 610 -22.66 29.44 -4.27
C PRO A 610 -23.86 30.10 -3.58
N ALA A 611 -25.07 29.92 -4.11
CA ALA A 611 -26.29 30.51 -3.55
C ALA A 611 -26.83 29.72 -2.35
N THR A 612 -26.78 28.39 -2.40
CA THR A 612 -27.26 27.54 -1.30
C THR A 612 -26.19 27.33 -0.22
N ASP A 613 -24.91 27.39 -0.62
CA ASP A 613 -23.74 27.09 0.19
C ASP A 613 -23.93 25.81 1.04
N ALA A 614 -24.62 24.84 0.45
CA ALA A 614 -25.14 23.67 1.13
C ALA A 614 -24.04 22.61 1.29
N TYR A 615 -24.00 21.97 2.45
CA TYR A 615 -23.11 20.86 2.75
C TYR A 615 -23.82 19.83 3.63
N VAL A 616 -23.25 18.64 3.73
CA VAL A 616 -23.69 17.65 4.73
C VAL A 616 -22.64 17.55 5.83
N GLU A 617 -23.07 17.72 7.07
CA GLU A 617 -22.26 17.33 8.22
C GLU A 617 -22.37 15.81 8.43
N LEU A 618 -21.25 15.12 8.29
CA LEU A 618 -21.13 13.68 8.38
C LEU A 618 -20.78 13.23 9.80
N GLY A 619 -21.64 12.38 10.35
CA GLY A 619 -21.41 11.60 11.54
C GLY A 619 -22.38 10.42 11.60
N ALA A 620 -22.70 9.93 12.79
CA ALA A 620 -23.68 8.85 12.94
C ALA A 620 -25.10 9.21 12.45
N THR A 621 -25.44 10.51 12.45
CA THR A 621 -26.66 11.04 11.83
C THR A 621 -26.25 12.16 10.88
N PRO A 622 -26.12 11.90 9.57
CA PRO A 622 -25.77 12.94 8.61
C PRO A 622 -26.84 14.03 8.54
N LEU A 623 -26.43 15.30 8.51
CA LEU A 623 -27.34 16.45 8.51
C LEU A 623 -27.04 17.41 7.37
N VAL A 624 -28.06 17.76 6.59
CA VAL A 624 -27.98 18.81 5.56
C VAL A 624 -27.94 20.18 6.25
N LYS A 625 -26.96 20.99 5.89
CA LYS A 625 -26.72 22.34 6.42
C LYS A 625 -26.35 23.31 5.29
N SER A 626 -26.27 24.59 5.61
CA SER A 626 -25.81 25.67 4.72
C SER A 626 -24.79 26.55 5.44
N GLY A 627 -23.99 27.31 4.69
CA GLY A 627 -22.94 28.15 5.25
C GLY A 627 -21.59 27.44 5.34
N PHE A 628 -21.30 26.50 4.43
CA PHE A 628 -20.04 25.78 4.37
C PHE A 628 -18.82 26.70 4.35
N SER A 629 -18.89 27.85 3.66
CA SER A 629 -17.76 28.80 3.61
C SER A 629 -17.45 29.45 4.96
N ASN A 630 -18.40 29.41 5.91
CA ASN A 630 -18.34 30.05 7.22
C ASN A 630 -18.35 29.05 8.38
N VAL A 631 -18.23 27.75 8.08
CA VAL A 631 -18.33 26.69 9.11
C VAL A 631 -17.12 26.63 10.05
N PHE A 632 -16.01 27.22 9.62
CA PHE A 632 -14.79 27.39 10.42
C PHE A 632 -14.66 28.83 10.90
N PRO A 633 -14.20 29.04 12.14
CA PRO A 633 -14.04 30.37 12.75
C PRO A 633 -13.09 31.30 11.98
#